data_AF-A0A6V7IYF6-F1
#
_entry.id   AF-A0A6V7IYF6-F1
#
_cell.length_a   1.000
_cell.length_b   1.000
_cell.length_c   1.000
_cell.angle_alpha   90.00
_cell.angle_beta   90.00
_cell.angle_gamma   90.00
#
_symmetry.space_group_name_H-M   'P 1'
#
loop_
_entity.id
_entity.type
_entity.pdbx_description
1 polymer ?
#
loop_
_entity_poly.entity_id
_entity_poly.type
_entity_poly.pdbx_seq_one_letter_code
_entity_poly.pdbx_strand_id
1 'polypeptide(L)'
;MSFFVDIVTEDSFYENLTLGVVKLLEASPCIRNVRVERRCGCDRSAISNWEQRHCCLLPDDLKSFYTSIDGFSLTWSLDIG
;
A
#
# COMPACT_ATOMS: atom_id res chain seq x y z
N MET A 1 -27.93 -5.67 -14.41
CA MET A 1 -26.84 -4.91 -15.06
C MET A 1 -25.56 -5.34 -14.38
N SER A 2 -24.76 -6.20 -15.02
CA SER A 2 -23.48 -6.64 -14.44
C SER A 2 -22.45 -5.57 -14.79
N PHE A 3 -21.96 -4.84 -13.79
CA PHE A 3 -20.85 -3.92 -14.00
C PHE A 3 -19.58 -4.77 -14.11
N PHE A 4 -19.01 -4.81 -15.31
CA PHE A 4 -17.66 -5.30 -15.50
C PHE A 4 -16.75 -4.27 -14.84
N VAL A 5 -16.23 -4.59 -13.65
CA VAL A 5 -15.14 -3.80 -13.07
C VAL A 5 -13.92 -4.17 -13.90
N ASP A 6 -13.35 -3.21 -14.63
CA ASP A 6 -12.06 -3.39 -15.30
C ASP A 6 -11.09 -4.02 -14.30
N ILE A 7 -10.35 -5.05 -14.75
CA ILE A 7 -9.37 -5.73 -13.89
C ILE A 7 -8.38 -4.66 -13.41
N VAL A 8 -8.47 -4.29 -12.13
CA VAL A 8 -7.50 -3.39 -11.51
C VAL A 8 -6.19 -4.15 -11.46
N THR A 9 -5.23 -3.73 -12.30
CA THR A 9 -3.89 -4.28 -12.25
C THR A 9 -3.25 -3.91 -10.91
N GLU A 10 -2.37 -4.78 -10.42
CA GLU A 10 -1.62 -4.50 -9.20
C GLU A 10 -0.86 -3.17 -9.32
N ASP A 11 -0.30 -2.87 -10.48
CA ASP A 11 0.37 -1.59 -10.74
C ASP A 11 -0.58 -0.39 -10.61
N SER A 12 -1.79 -0.46 -11.16
CA SER A 12 -2.81 0.58 -11.01
C SER A 12 -3.23 0.76 -9.55
N PHE A 13 -3.35 -0.33 -8.79
CA PHE A 13 -3.63 -0.28 -7.35
C PHE A 13 -2.53 0.49 -6.60
N TYR A 14 -1.26 0.20 -6.84
CA TYR A 14 -0.15 0.88 -6.16
C TYR A 14 0.05 2.33 -6.64
N GLU A 15 -0.22 2.64 -7.91
CA GLU A 15 -0.23 4.03 -8.38
C GLU A 15 -1.29 4.86 -7.64
N ASN A 16 -2.50 4.32 -7.48
CA ASN A 16 -3.57 4.97 -6.72
C ASN A 16 -3.23 5.07 -5.23
N LEU A 17 -2.64 4.01 -4.65
CA LEU A 17 -2.24 4.00 -3.23
C LEU A 17 -1.16 5.05 -2.92
N THR A 18 -0.18 5.19 -3.82
CA THR A 18 0.92 6.14 -3.65
C THR A 18 0.62 7.53 -4.19
N LEU A 19 -0.56 7.74 -4.78
CA LEU A 19 -1.01 9.02 -5.36
C LEU A 19 0.03 9.64 -6.30
N GLY A 20 0.78 8.82 -7.03
CA GLY A 20 1.82 9.25 -7.97
C GLY A 20 3.12 9.78 -7.34
N VAL A 21 3.30 9.69 -6.02
CA VAL A 21 4.54 10.13 -5.34
C VAL A 21 5.79 9.45 -5.91
N VAL A 22 5.69 8.17 -6.29
CA VAL A 22 6.80 7.42 -6.90
C VAL A 22 7.31 8.13 -8.17
N LYS A 23 6.41 8.55 -9.05
CA LYS A 23 6.75 9.25 -10.31
C LYS A 23 7.43 10.59 -10.04
N LEU A 24 6.99 11.31 -9.00
CA LEU A 24 7.61 12.57 -8.59
C LEU A 24 9.03 12.37 -8.07
N LEU A 25 9.27 11.31 -7.29
CA LEU A 25 10.59 10.96 -6.80
C LEU A 25 11.54 10.57 -7.94
N GLU A 26 11.07 9.74 -8.86
CA GLU A 26 11.86 9.28 -10.03
C GLU A 26 12.20 10.41 -11.00
N ALA A 27 11.37 11.45 -11.09
CA ALA A 27 11.63 12.62 -11.92
C ALA A 27 12.73 13.55 -11.35
N SER A 28 13.07 13.42 -10.07
CA SER A 28 14.04 14.29 -9.42
C SER A 28 15.49 13.87 -9.75
N PRO A 29 16.35 14.79 -10.22
CA PRO A 29 17.70 14.46 -10.66
C PRO A 29 18.62 14.00 -9.53
N CYS A 30 18.34 14.41 -8.29
CA CYS A 30 19.14 14.05 -7.10
C CYS A 30 18.59 12.82 -6.35
N ILE A 31 17.48 12.25 -6.81
CA ILE A 31 16.89 11.08 -6.17
C ILE A 31 17.30 9.82 -6.93
N ARG A 32 17.67 8.79 -6.18
CA ARG A 32 18.10 7.48 -6.68
C ARG A 32 17.42 6.39 -5.87
N ASN A 33 17.48 5.16 -6.40
CA ASN A 33 17.05 3.95 -5.70
C ASN A 33 15.61 4.03 -5.15
N VAL A 34 14.68 4.64 -5.91
CA VAL A 34 13.26 4.63 -5.54
C VAL A 34 12.76 3.19 -5.59
N ARG A 35 12.25 2.69 -4.46
CA ARG A 35 11.75 1.32 -4.31
C ARG A 35 10.45 1.33 -3.53
N VAL A 36 9.46 0.63 -4.07
CA VAL A 36 8.20 0.33 -3.39
C VAL A 36 8.21 -1.15 -3.03
N GLU A 37 8.34 -1.45 -1.75
CA GLU A 37 8.15 -2.80 -1.24
C GLU A 37 6.65 -3.03 -1.02
N ARG A 38 6.12 -3.92 -1.85
CA ARG A 38 4.73 -4.35 -1.85
C ARG A 38 4.52 -5.39 -0.77
N ARG A 39 3.43 -5.28 -0.01
CA ARG A 39 3.06 -6.27 1.01
C ARG A 39 1.74 -6.91 0.65
N CYS A 40 1.58 -8.18 1.02
CA CYS A 40 0.31 -8.86 0.88
C CYS A 40 -0.69 -8.35 1.92
N GLY A 41 -1.97 -8.56 1.67
CA GLY A 41 -2.99 -8.36 2.68
C GLY A 41 -2.79 -9.27 3.89
N CYS A 42 -3.19 -8.79 5.06
CA CYS A 42 -3.28 -9.57 6.28
C CYS A 42 -4.40 -10.61 6.19
N ASP A 43 -4.11 -11.82 6.69
CA ASP A 43 -5.16 -12.78 6.97
C ASP A 43 -6.10 -12.26 8.07
N ARG A 44 -7.37 -12.66 8.00
CA ARG A 44 -8.38 -12.28 9.01
C ARG A 44 -7.96 -12.66 10.43
N SER A 45 -7.22 -13.75 10.60
CA SER A 45 -6.67 -14.16 11.89
C SER A 45 -5.66 -13.17 12.46
N ALA A 46 -4.81 -12.57 11.61
CA ALA A 46 -3.82 -11.58 12.03
C ALA A 46 -4.51 -10.30 12.54
N ILE A 47 -5.56 -9.87 11.84
CA ILE A 47 -6.40 -8.73 12.23
C ILE A 47 -7.09 -9.01 13.57
N SER A 48 -7.74 -10.17 13.73
CA SER A 48 -8.39 -10.54 14.99
C SER A 48 -7.41 -10.60 16.17
N ASN A 49 -6.20 -11.12 15.94
CA ASN A 49 -5.16 -11.18 16.97
C ASN A 49 -4.71 -9.76 17.39
N TRP A 50 -4.62 -8.83 16.44
CA TRP A 50 -4.30 -7.43 16.72
C TRP A 50 -5.40 -6.78 17.57
N GLU A 51 -6.67 -6.92 17.17
CA GLU A 51 -7.83 -6.42 17.92
C GLU A 51 -7.87 -6.94 19.36
N GLN A 52 -7.65 -8.24 19.55
CA GLN A 52 -7.57 -8.86 20.88
C GLN A 52 -6.43 -8.30 21.72
N ARG A 53 -5.23 -8.18 21.13
CA ARG A 53 -4.05 -7.64 21.82
C ARG A 53 -4.23 -6.20 22.28
N HIS A 54 -4.96 -5.40 21.51
CA HIS A 54 -5.18 -3.98 21.76
C HIS A 54 -6.53 -3.69 22.44
N CYS A 55 -7.32 -4.72 22.74
CA CYS A 55 -8.66 -4.61 23.35
C CYS A 55 -9.58 -3.62 22.61
N CYS A 56 -9.49 -3.59 21.28
CA CYS A 56 -10.30 -2.70 20.45
C CYS A 56 -10.72 -3.39 19.14
N LEU A 57 -11.73 -2.82 18.48
CA LEU A 57 -12.15 -3.26 17.16
C LEU A 57 -11.68 -2.24 16.13
N LEU A 58 -11.13 -2.74 15.03
CA LEU A 58 -10.86 -1.92 13.86
C LEU A 58 -12.18 -1.63 13.15
N PRO A 59 -12.37 -0.37 12.70
CA PRO A 59 -13.36 -0.01 11.70
C PRO A 59 -13.35 -0.95 10.49
N ASP A 60 -14.52 -1.18 9.88
CA ASP A 60 -14.68 -2.14 8.79
C ASP A 60 -13.89 -1.77 7.53
N ASP A 61 -13.73 -0.48 7.27
CA ASP A 61 -12.88 0.06 6.22
C ASP A 61 -11.40 -0.24 6.45
N LEU A 62 -10.91 -0.08 7.70
CA LEU A 62 -9.54 -0.45 8.04
C LEU A 62 -9.30 -1.95 7.94
N LYS A 63 -10.23 -2.79 8.41
CA LYS A 63 -10.13 -4.25 8.22
C LYS A 63 -10.10 -4.61 6.74
N SER A 64 -10.95 -3.99 5.93
CA SER A 64 -10.97 -4.19 4.48
C SER A 64 -9.64 -3.77 3.85
N PHE A 65 -9.11 -2.61 4.23
CA PHE A 65 -7.81 -2.13 3.80
C PHE A 65 -6.70 -3.15 4.12
N TYR A 66 -6.59 -3.58 5.39
CA TYR A 66 -5.57 -4.54 5.80
C TYR A 66 -5.74 -5.92 5.16
N THR A 67 -6.97 -6.36 4.86
CA THR A 67 -7.16 -7.60 4.08
C THR A 67 -6.77 -7.46 2.61
N SER A 68 -6.73 -6.24 2.07
CA SER A 68 -6.22 -5.98 0.72
C SER A 68 -4.71 -5.80 0.69
N ILE A 69 -4.14 -5.08 1.67
CA ILE A 69 -2.71 -4.78 1.75
C ILE A 69 -2.28 -4.46 3.20
N ASP A 70 -1.16 -5.01 3.66
CA ASP A 70 -0.52 -4.63 4.92
C ASP A 70 0.40 -3.41 4.79
N GLY A 71 -0.14 -2.33 4.20
CA GLY A 71 0.64 -1.14 3.85
C GLY A 71 1.78 -1.40 2.84
N PHE A 72 2.72 -0.47 2.75
CA PHE A 72 3.88 -0.56 1.85
C PHE A 72 5.09 0.16 2.44
N SER A 73 6.29 -0.17 1.96
CA SER A 73 7.51 0.60 2.27
C SER A 73 7.97 1.34 1.03
N LEU A 74 8.05 2.67 1.09
CA LEU A 74 8.61 3.50 0.03
C LEU A 74 9.95 4.05 0.52
N THR A 75 11.03 3.62 -0.14
CA THR A 75 12.39 4.06 0.17
C THR A 75 13.03 4.70 -1.04
N TRP A 76 13.87 5.71 -0.81
CA TRP A 76 14.70 6.35 -1.82
C TRP A 76 15.98 6.86 -1.16
N SER A 77 17.00 7.12 -1.96
CA SER A 77 18.25 7.74 -1.52
C SER A 77 18.45 9.08 -2.21
N LEU A 78 19.01 10.04 -1.48
CA LEU A 78 19.42 11.32 -2.00
C LEU A 78 20.90 11.25 -2.40
N ASP A 79 21.20 11.65 -3.62
CA ASP A 79 22.54 11.74 -4.19
C ASP A 79 22.82 13.21 -4.53
N ILE A 80 23.55 13.87 -3.63
CA ILE A 80 24.06 15.23 -3.80
C ILE A 80 25.56 15.05 -3.96
N GLY A 81 26.06 15.17 -5.19
CA GLY A 81 27.49 15.13 -5.48
C GLY A 81 28.29 16.20 -4.75
#